data_AF-A0A0G4JUE8-F1
#
_entry.id   AF-A0A0G4JUE8-F1
#
_cell.length_a   1.000
_cell.length_b   1.000
_cell.length_c   1.000
_cell.angle_alpha   90.00
_cell.angle_beta   90.00
_cell.angle_gamma   90.00
#
_symmetry.space_group_name_H-M   'P 1'
#
loop_
_entity.id
_entity.type
_entity.pdbx_description
1 polymer ?
#
loop_
_entity_poly.entity_id
_entity_poly.type
_entity_poly.pdbx_seq_one_letter_code
_entity_poly.pdbx_strand_id
1 'polypeptide(L)' 'MDGNALPDDWQTDPAPHSTQRIGDEWLSNPANGLVLQVPSTITGEWNALLNITHPAAALALNSVTIESFFIDPRLVRQG' A
#
# COMPACT_ATOMS: atom_id res chain seq x y z
N MET A 1 1.57 10.23 3.82
CA MET A 1 1.51 10.53 5.27
C MET A 1 2.83 11.12 5.68
N ASP A 2 2.85 12.05 6.64
CA ASP A 2 4.12 12.47 7.25
C ASP A 2 4.67 11.30 8.08
N GLY A 3 5.96 10.98 7.95
CA GLY A 3 6.59 9.85 8.65
C GLY A 3 6.51 9.94 10.18
N ASN A 4 6.27 11.14 10.72
CA ASN A 4 6.08 11.39 12.15
C ASN A 4 4.68 11.02 12.66
N ALA A 5 3.75 10.60 11.79
CA ALA A 5 2.40 10.19 12.17
C ALA A 5 2.25 8.66 12.37
N LEU A 6 3.33 7.90 12.20
CA LEU A 6 3.30 6.45 12.33
C LEU A 6 3.52 6.00 13.79
N PRO A 7 2.82 4.94 14.24
CA PRO A 7 3.03 4.34 15.56
C PRO A 7 4.47 3.84 15.74
N ASP A 8 5.00 3.83 16.95
CA ASP A 8 6.39 3.39 17.22
C ASP A 8 6.68 1.95 16.76
N ASP A 9 5.66 1.09 16.72
CA ASP A 9 5.75 -0.31 16.32
C ASP A 9 5.53 -0.54 14.81
N TRP A 10 5.40 0.51 13.99
CA TRP A 10 4.94 0.37 12.60
C TRP A 10 5.78 -0.58 11.72
N GLN A 11 7.05 -0.81 12.07
CA GLN A 11 7.99 -1.69 11.34
C GLN A 11 7.98 -3.15 11.81
N THR A 12 7.21 -3.52 12.84
CA THR A 12 7.28 -4.88 13.39
C THR A 12 6.76 -5.94 12.41
N ASP A 13 7.37 -7.12 12.48
CA ASP A 13 6.95 -8.33 11.75
C ASP A 13 6.63 -9.45 12.76
N PRO A 14 5.38 -9.96 12.84
CA PRO A 14 4.24 -9.66 11.96
C PRO A 14 3.71 -8.23 12.09
N ALA A 15 3.01 -7.77 11.03
CA ALA A 15 2.43 -6.43 10.98
C ALA A 15 1.53 -6.17 12.21
N PRO A 16 1.71 -5.04 12.91
CA PRO A 16 1.02 -4.78 14.17
C PRO A 16 -0.43 -4.36 13.95
N HIS A 17 -1.27 -4.53 14.98
CA HIS A 17 -2.64 -4.00 14.98
C HIS A 17 -2.70 -2.48 14.86
N SER A 18 -1.64 -1.77 15.25
CA SER A 18 -1.57 -0.31 15.19
C SER A 18 -1.63 0.21 13.74
N THR A 19 -0.90 -0.43 12.82
CA THR A 19 -0.92 -0.06 11.39
C THR A 19 -2.19 -0.53 10.70
N GLN A 20 -2.75 -1.68 11.11
CA GLN A 20 -4.07 -2.12 10.67
C GLN A 20 -5.14 -1.08 10.97
N ARG A 21 -5.20 -0.58 12.21
CA ARG A 21 -6.20 0.43 12.62
C ARG A 21 -6.10 1.72 11.79
N ILE A 22 -4.90 2.16 11.44
CA ILE A 22 -4.70 3.32 10.56
C ILE A 22 -5.30 3.04 9.17
N GLY A 23 -5.09 1.84 8.63
CA GLY A 23 -5.71 1.41 7.38
C GLY A 23 -7.23 1.38 7.46
N ASP A 24 -7.80 0.85 8.55
CA ASP A 24 -9.25 0.78 8.77
C ASP A 24 -9.87 2.17 8.89
N GLU A 25 -9.26 3.07 9.66
CA GLU A 25 -9.68 4.47 9.81
C GLU A 25 -9.60 5.22 8.47
N TRP A 26 -8.56 4.97 7.67
CA TRP A 26 -8.46 5.54 6.33
C TRP A 26 -9.57 5.02 5.41
N LEU A 27 -9.86 3.71 5.41
CA LEU A 27 -10.90 3.11 4.58
C LEU A 27 -12.33 3.46 5.02
N SER A 28 -12.53 3.90 6.27
CA SER A 28 -13.87 4.13 6.83
C SER A 28 -14.63 5.28 6.16
N ASN A 29 -13.95 6.17 5.44
CA ASN A 29 -14.57 7.29 4.73
C ASN A 29 -13.87 7.55 3.39
N PRO A 30 -14.58 7.51 2.24
CA PRO A 30 -14.01 7.88 0.94
C PRO A 30 -13.40 9.30 0.90
N ALA A 31 -13.83 10.22 1.76
CA ALA A 31 -13.21 11.55 1.84
C ALA A 31 -11.73 11.52 2.31
N ASN A 32 -11.27 10.40 2.89
CA ASN A 32 -9.88 10.22 3.33
C ASN A 32 -8.90 9.99 2.15
N GLY A 33 -9.41 9.92 0.92
CA GLY A 33 -8.61 9.95 -0.30
C GLY A 33 -8.58 8.62 -1.07
N LEU A 34 -8.18 8.73 -2.35
CA LEU A 34 -8.06 7.59 -3.26
C LEU A 34 -6.85 6.71 -2.96
N VAL A 35 -5.72 7.32 -2.60
CA VAL A 35 -4.45 6.63 -2.36
C VAL A 35 -3.93 6.99 -0.99
N LEU A 36 -3.49 5.96 -0.26
CA LEU A 36 -2.71 6.12 0.95
C LEU A 36 -1.26 5.72 0.70
N GLN A 37 -0.35 6.68 0.82
CA GLN A 37 1.08 6.44 0.74
C GLN A 37 1.63 6.03 2.12
N VAL A 38 2.26 4.85 2.19
CA VAL A 38 2.81 4.25 3.42
C VAL A 38 4.28 3.87 3.21
N PRO A 39 5.15 3.99 4.21
CA PRO A 39 6.53 3.56 4.04
C PRO A 39 6.62 2.03 3.99
N SER A 40 7.56 1.54 3.20
CA SER A 40 7.97 0.14 3.14
C SER A 40 8.75 -0.21 4.39
N THR A 41 8.32 -1.26 5.10
CA THR A 41 9.02 -1.81 6.26
C THR A 41 10.35 -2.48 5.88
N ILE A 42 10.58 -2.76 4.59
CA ILE A 42 11.75 -3.50 4.09
C ILE A 42 12.77 -2.55 3.46
N THR A 43 12.31 -1.67 2.57
CA THR A 43 13.21 -0.88 1.70
C THR A 43 13.31 0.59 2.10
N GLY A 44 12.41 1.08 2.96
CA GLY A 44 12.30 2.52 3.29
C GLY A 44 11.73 3.39 2.17
N GLU A 45 11.47 2.82 0.99
CA GLU A 45 10.72 3.47 -0.09
C GLU A 45 9.23 3.56 0.26
N TRP A 46 8.47 4.33 -0.52
CA TRP A 46 7.04 4.48 -0.29
C TRP A 46 6.23 3.48 -1.12
N ASN A 47 5.37 2.71 -0.45
CA ASN A 47 4.30 1.94 -1.06
C ASN A 47 3.02 2.78 -1.16
N ALA A 48 2.11 2.39 -2.06
CA ALA A 48 0.81 3.03 -2.24
C ALA A 48 -0.31 1.99 -2.09
N LEU A 49 -1.30 2.29 -1.26
CA LEU A 49 -2.53 1.53 -1.11
C LEU A 49 -3.65 2.27 -1.84
N LEU A 50 -4.38 1.57 -2.71
CA LEU A 50 -5.49 2.12 -3.48
C LEU A 50 -6.83 1.77 -2.83
N ASN A 51 -7.66 2.77 -2.53
CA ASN A 51 -9.02 2.55 -2.04
C ASN A 51 -9.97 2.34 -3.22
N ILE A 52 -10.34 1.08 -3.48
CA ILE A 52 -11.25 0.72 -4.58
C ILE A 52 -12.70 1.18 -4.36
N THR A 53 -13.07 1.57 -3.14
CA THR A 53 -14.42 2.10 -2.82
C THR A 53 -14.52 3.61 -3.06
N HIS A 54 -13.41 4.29 -3.31
CA HIS A 54 -13.38 5.72 -3.58
C HIS A 54 -14.03 6.04 -4.94
N PRO A 55 -14.86 7.10 -5.08
CA PRO A 55 -15.56 7.43 -6.33
C PRO A 55 -14.65 7.58 -7.56
N ALA A 56 -13.42 8.05 -7.36
CA ALA A 56 -12.42 8.21 -8.42
C ALA A 56 -11.67 6.91 -8.79
N ALA A 57 -11.87 5.80 -8.08
CA ALA A 57 -11.12 4.56 -8.31
C ALA A 57 -11.37 3.97 -9.71
N ALA A 58 -12.62 3.98 -10.17
CA ALA A 58 -12.96 3.50 -11.51
C ALA A 58 -12.24 4.27 -12.62
N LEU A 59 -12.10 5.60 -12.48
CA LEU A 59 -11.39 6.42 -13.45
C LEU A 59 -9.89 6.07 -13.46
N ALA A 60 -9.28 5.91 -12.29
CA ALA A 60 -7.89 5.52 -12.17
C ALA A 60 -7.63 4.14 -12.81
N LEU A 61 -8.49 3.14 -12.52
CA LEU A 61 -8.38 1.79 -13.08
C LEU A 61 -8.55 1.77 -14.60
N ASN A 62 -9.36 2.65 -15.17
CA ASN A 62 -9.52 2.76 -16.63
C ASN A 62 -8.35 3.45 -17.33
N SER A 63 -7.43 4.07 -16.58
CA SER A 63 -6.25 4.76 -17.12
C SER A 63 -4.96 3.91 -17.12
N VAL A 64 -5.04 2.65 -16.65
CA VAL A 64 -3.85 1.81 -16.49
C VAL A 64 -3.36 1.27 -17.83
N THR A 65 -2.03 1.29 -18.01
CA THR A 65 -1.35 0.53 -19.05
C THR A 65 -0.87 -0.78 -18.46
N ILE A 66 -1.16 -1.89 -19.12
CA ILE A 66 -0.70 -3.22 -18.71
C ILE A 66 0.66 -3.46 -19.37
N GLU A 67 1.70 -3.62 -18.55
CA GLU A 67 3.04 -3.95 -19.01
C GLU A 67 3.31 -5.46 -18.87
N SER A 68 4.01 -6.02 -19.84
CA SER A 68 4.45 -7.42 -19.74
C SER A 68 5.54 -7.54 -18.68
N PHE A 69 5.29 -8.33 -17.64
CA PHE A 69 6.28 -8.62 -16.61
C PHE A 69 6.83 -10.03 -16.77
N PHE A 70 8.16 -10.15 -16.78
CA PHE A 70 8.87 -11.43 -16.84
C PHE A 70 9.72 -11.57 -15.57
N ILE A 71 9.37 -12.55 -14.74
CA ILE A 71 10.22 -12.93 -13.61
C ILE A 71 11.40 -13.70 -14.17
N ASP A 72 12.62 -13.21 -13.93
CA ASP A 72 13.84 -13.93 -14.31
C ASP A 72 13.80 -15.34 -13.69
N PRO A 73 13.87 -16.43 -14.48
CA PRO A 73 13.82 -17.79 -13.97
C PRO A 73 14.91 -18.10 -12.94
N ARG A 74 16.01 -17.33 -12.91
CA ARG A 74 17.08 -17.45 -11.92
C ARG A 74 16.71 -16.89 -10.54
N LEU A 75 15.68 -16.04 -10.46
CA LEU A 75 15.14 -15.53 -9.20
C LEU A 75 14.18 -16.53 -8.52
N VAL A 76 13.67 -17.52 -9.27
CA VAL A 76 12.81 -18.56 -8.72
C VAL A 76 13.70 -19.60 -8.05
N ARG A 77 13.52 -19.80 -6.73
CA ARG A 77 14.28 -20.78 -5.95
C ARG A 77 14.12 -22.17 -6.58
N GLN A 78 15.21 -22.71 -7.14
CA GLN A 78 15.31 -24.13 -7.48
C GLN A 78 15.30 -24.89 -6.14
N GLY A 79 14.41 -25.89 -6.03
CA GLY A 79 14.25 -26.72 -4.83
C GLY A 79 15.52 -27.45 -4.43
#